data_AF-S7PDE9-F1
#
_entry.id   AF-S7PDE9-F1
#
_cell.length_a   1.000
_cell.length_b   1.000
_cell.length_c   1.000
_cell.angle_alpha   90.00
_cell.angle_beta   90.00
_cell.angle_gamma   90.00
#
_symmetry.space_group_name_H-M   'P 1'
#
loop_
_entity.id
_entity.type
_entity.pdbx_description
1 polymer ?
#
loop_
_entity_poly.entity_id
_entity_poly.type
_entity_poly.pdbx_seq_one_letter_code
_entity_poly.pdbx_strand_id
1 'polypeptide(L)'
;MEFSKRKRLKLAGDQRNAYPHSLQFYLQPPTENISLIEFENFAFDRVKLLKAVENIGVSHVKGHESYQSKLEAEIRKLKFSYRENLEDEYDARRKDHISHFILRLAYCQSEDLRRWFIQQEMDLLRFRFSILPKDKIQDFLKDSHLHFEAISKEEKTVLQEDIIASSFSSIIASSFSSSETQVDLGSVYKIPFADALDLFRGRKVYLQDGFAYVPSKDFVAIILNEFRTKLSKALALTARSLPAVQSDERLQPLLNHLSHSYTGQDYSTLGSAGKISLDQIDSLCTKSFPPCMRQLHKALRDTHHLRHGGRMQYGLFLKGIGLTLEQALQFWKQEFIRGKMDPDKIAHIGAVVNGFDLAVLDIKHNIDHFDKGYSYNIRHSFGKEGKRTDYTPFSCLKIILNNPPGQGDYHGCPFRHSDPELLKQKLQSYKISPGGISQILDLVKGTHYQVACQKYFEITHNVDDCGFSLNHPNQFFIESQRILNGGKDMKKEPIQPETPQPKPSVQKTKDASSALASLNSSQEMDMEGLEDYFSD
;
A
#
# COMPACT_ATOMS: atom_id res chain seq x y z
N MET A 1 21.66 -41.39 20.31
CA MET A 1 20.33 -41.00 19.80
C MET A 1 20.54 -39.92 18.76
N GLU A 2 20.68 -40.32 17.50
CA GLU A 2 20.93 -39.41 16.38
C GLU A 2 19.63 -38.74 15.93
N PHE A 3 19.65 -37.41 15.84
CA PHE A 3 18.59 -36.63 15.24
C PHE A 3 18.64 -36.79 13.71
N SER A 4 17.67 -37.54 13.17
CA SER A 4 17.50 -37.71 11.73
C SER A 4 17.00 -36.40 11.11
N LYS A 5 17.85 -35.77 10.29
CA LYS A 5 17.49 -34.64 9.42
C LYS A 5 16.34 -35.06 8.50
N ARG A 6 15.15 -34.47 8.69
CA ARG A 6 14.03 -34.58 7.72
C ARG A 6 14.48 -33.98 6.38
N LYS A 7 14.88 -34.85 5.45
CA LYS A 7 15.00 -34.52 4.02
C LYS A 7 13.68 -33.94 3.55
N ARG A 8 13.73 -32.74 2.94
CA ARG A 8 12.68 -32.22 2.06
C ARG A 8 12.39 -33.30 1.01
N LEU A 9 11.20 -33.91 1.08
CA LEU A 9 10.72 -34.80 0.03
C LEU A 9 10.60 -33.97 -1.25
N LYS A 10 11.53 -34.17 -2.20
CA LYS A 10 11.39 -33.70 -3.58
C LYS A 10 10.25 -34.49 -4.24
N LEU A 11 9.03 -33.95 -4.19
CA LEU A 11 7.91 -34.37 -5.04
C LEU A 11 8.08 -33.74 -6.43
N ALA A 12 9.06 -34.22 -7.20
CA ALA A 12 9.49 -33.55 -8.44
C ALA A 12 9.04 -34.25 -9.75
N GLY A 13 8.15 -35.25 -9.69
CA GLY A 13 7.79 -36.05 -10.88
C GLY A 13 6.52 -35.60 -11.61
N ASP A 14 5.43 -35.32 -10.88
CA ASP A 14 4.08 -35.34 -11.48
C ASP A 14 3.33 -34.00 -11.42
N GLN A 15 3.78 -33.06 -10.57
CA GLN A 15 3.05 -31.82 -10.32
C GLN A 15 3.30 -30.71 -11.35
N ARG A 16 4.34 -30.79 -12.20
CA ARG A 16 4.64 -29.74 -13.19
C ARG A 16 3.50 -29.51 -14.19
N ASN A 17 2.71 -30.55 -14.46
CA ASN A 17 1.54 -30.45 -15.33
C ASN A 17 0.36 -29.70 -14.68
N ALA A 18 0.36 -29.48 -13.36
CA ALA A 18 -0.72 -28.75 -12.69
C ALA A 18 -0.73 -27.25 -13.04
N TYR A 19 0.43 -26.70 -13.39
CA TYR A 19 0.61 -25.27 -13.72
C TYR A 19 1.38 -25.10 -15.04
N PRO A 20 0.75 -25.41 -16.19
CA PRO A 20 1.42 -25.43 -17.49
C PRO A 20 1.81 -24.04 -17.98
N HIS A 21 1.01 -23.02 -17.64
CA HIS A 21 1.16 -21.64 -18.13
C HIS A 21 1.34 -20.65 -16.98
N SER A 22 2.07 -19.56 -17.26
CA SER A 22 2.17 -18.40 -16.35
C SER A 22 0.92 -17.50 -16.37
N LEU A 23 0.03 -17.76 -17.33
CA LEU A 23 -1.27 -17.12 -17.47
C LEU A 23 -2.37 -18.13 -17.11
N GLN A 24 -3.33 -17.71 -16.27
CA GLN A 24 -4.36 -18.60 -15.75
C GLN A 24 -5.69 -17.85 -15.60
N PHE A 25 -6.80 -18.54 -15.88
CA PHE A 25 -8.17 -18.04 -15.59
C PHE A 25 -8.66 -18.37 -14.17
N TYR A 26 -7.84 -19.08 -13.38
CA TYR A 26 -8.15 -19.46 -12.00
C TYR A 26 -9.53 -20.12 -11.86
N LEU A 27 -9.80 -21.13 -12.70
CA LEU A 27 -11.11 -21.80 -12.77
C LEU A 27 -11.25 -22.89 -11.70
N GLN A 28 -10.23 -23.72 -11.53
CA GLN A 28 -10.25 -24.85 -10.60
C GLN A 28 -9.59 -24.46 -9.27
N PRO A 29 -10.23 -24.67 -8.12
CA PRO A 29 -9.61 -24.41 -6.82
C PRO A 29 -8.36 -25.29 -6.59
N PRO A 30 -7.32 -24.77 -5.92
CA PRO A 30 -6.17 -25.57 -5.52
C PRO A 30 -6.60 -26.63 -4.48
N THR A 31 -6.16 -27.87 -4.68
CA THR A 31 -6.47 -29.02 -3.80
C THR A 31 -5.36 -29.33 -2.80
N GLU A 32 -4.26 -28.58 -2.85
CA GLU A 32 -3.09 -28.79 -1.99
C GLU A 32 -3.29 -28.17 -0.60
N ASN A 33 -2.77 -28.86 0.42
CA ASN A 33 -2.70 -28.33 1.79
C ASN A 33 -1.44 -27.46 1.96
N ILE A 34 -1.59 -26.27 2.54
CA ILE A 34 -0.49 -25.35 2.84
C ILE A 34 -0.43 -25.05 4.33
N SER A 35 0.73 -24.62 4.82
CA SER A 35 0.86 -24.12 6.19
C SER A 35 0.12 -22.79 6.37
N LEU A 36 -0.30 -22.47 7.60
CA LEU A 36 -0.92 -21.17 7.91
C LEU A 36 0.03 -20.00 7.61
N ILE A 37 1.33 -20.18 7.84
CA ILE A 37 2.36 -19.20 7.53
C ILE A 37 2.45 -18.95 6.01
N GLU A 38 2.38 -20.00 5.19
CA GLU A 38 2.33 -19.84 3.74
C GLU A 38 1.03 -19.17 3.28
N PHE A 39 -0.12 -19.53 3.89
CA PHE A 39 -1.40 -18.91 3.61
C PHE A 39 -1.36 -17.40 3.83
N GLU A 40 -0.87 -16.96 5.00
CA GLU A 40 -0.68 -15.55 5.34
C GLU A 40 0.26 -14.86 4.36
N ASN A 41 1.45 -15.42 4.14
CA ASN A 41 2.45 -14.82 3.24
C ASN A 41 1.93 -14.67 1.80
N PHE A 42 1.23 -15.68 1.28
CA PHE A 42 0.66 -15.65 -0.06
C PHE A 42 -0.43 -14.59 -0.18
N ALA A 43 -1.29 -14.46 0.84
CA ALA A 43 -2.30 -13.42 0.89
C ALA A 43 -1.66 -12.02 0.90
N PHE A 44 -0.71 -11.78 1.82
CA PHE A 44 -0.03 -10.49 1.94
C PHE A 44 0.73 -10.10 0.68
N ASP A 45 1.46 -11.03 0.07
CA ASP A 45 2.22 -10.75 -1.14
C ASP A 45 1.31 -10.44 -2.33
N ARG A 46 0.16 -11.12 -2.47
CA ARG A 46 -0.78 -10.79 -3.55
C ARG A 46 -1.49 -9.47 -3.31
N VAL A 47 -1.85 -9.13 -2.07
CA VAL A 47 -2.40 -7.80 -1.75
C VAL A 47 -1.39 -6.70 -2.10
N LYS A 48 -0.10 -6.89 -1.79
CA LYS A 48 0.97 -5.97 -2.22
C LYS A 48 1.00 -5.82 -3.74
N LEU A 49 0.93 -6.92 -4.47
CA LEU A 49 0.92 -6.90 -5.94
C LEU A 49 -0.28 -6.11 -6.48
N LEU A 50 -1.50 -6.41 -6.02
CA LEU A 50 -2.71 -5.75 -6.53
C LEU A 50 -2.76 -4.26 -6.15
N LYS A 51 -2.27 -3.88 -4.96
CA LYS A 51 -2.08 -2.46 -4.59
C LYS A 51 -1.03 -1.77 -5.47
N ALA A 52 0.02 -2.47 -5.88
CA ALA A 52 1.00 -1.93 -6.82
C ALA A 52 0.39 -1.75 -8.22
N VAL A 53 -0.43 -2.69 -8.70
CA VAL A 53 -1.19 -2.57 -9.97
C VAL A 53 -2.06 -1.31 -9.95
N GLU A 54 -2.81 -1.10 -8.87
CA GLU A 54 -3.64 0.10 -8.69
C GLU A 54 -2.80 1.38 -8.74
N ASN A 55 -1.78 1.48 -7.89
CA ASN A 55 -0.95 2.69 -7.77
C ASN A 55 -0.25 3.04 -9.09
N ILE A 56 0.35 2.05 -9.77
CA ILE A 56 1.02 2.25 -11.05
C ILE A 56 0.00 2.62 -12.14
N GLY A 57 -1.19 2.03 -12.12
CA GLY A 57 -2.27 2.34 -13.06
C GLY A 57 -2.88 3.73 -12.90
N VAL A 58 -2.76 4.34 -11.72
CA VAL A 58 -3.15 5.74 -11.47
C VAL A 58 -2.04 6.70 -11.89
N SER A 59 -0.78 6.37 -11.59
CA SER A 59 0.36 7.25 -11.86
C SER A 59 0.87 7.20 -13.31
N HIS A 60 0.59 6.11 -14.03
CA HIS A 60 1.11 5.88 -15.39
C HIS A 60 0.02 5.44 -16.35
N VAL A 61 0.20 5.80 -17.62
CA VAL A 61 -0.69 5.35 -18.70
C VAL A 61 -0.44 3.88 -19.01
N LYS A 62 -1.50 3.07 -18.92
CA LYS A 62 -1.46 1.63 -19.23
C LYS A 62 -0.95 1.41 -20.66
N GLY A 63 0.05 0.53 -20.79
CA GLY A 63 0.67 0.18 -22.07
C GLY A 63 1.93 0.98 -22.43
N HIS A 64 2.23 2.06 -21.69
CA HIS A 64 3.49 2.78 -21.84
C HIS A 64 4.67 2.02 -21.19
N GLU A 65 5.89 2.26 -21.64
CA GLU A 65 7.10 1.55 -21.15
C GLU A 65 7.31 1.73 -19.64
N SER A 66 7.06 2.93 -19.12
CA SER A 66 7.13 3.23 -17.68
C SER A 66 6.16 2.40 -16.84
N TYR A 67 4.93 2.19 -17.32
CA TYR A 67 3.96 1.29 -16.68
C TYR A 67 4.47 -0.15 -16.69
N GLN A 68 4.96 -0.62 -17.85
CA GLN A 68 5.40 -2.00 -18.00
C GLN A 68 6.62 -2.32 -17.14
N SER A 69 7.64 -1.47 -17.18
CA SER A 69 8.90 -1.66 -16.44
C SER A 69 8.68 -1.66 -14.93
N LYS A 70 7.88 -0.74 -14.40
CA LYS A 70 7.58 -0.67 -12.96
C LYS A 70 6.75 -1.85 -12.48
N LEU A 71 5.73 -2.24 -13.23
CA LEU A 71 4.88 -3.37 -12.85
C LEU A 71 5.67 -4.69 -12.92
N GLU A 72 6.54 -4.85 -13.93
CA GLU A 72 7.45 -5.98 -14.01
C GLU A 72 8.38 -6.06 -12.80
N ALA A 73 8.95 -4.92 -12.39
CA ALA A 73 9.86 -4.86 -11.24
C ALA A 73 9.16 -5.30 -9.93
N GLU A 74 7.93 -4.87 -9.68
CA GLU A 74 7.17 -5.29 -8.49
C GLU A 74 6.76 -6.76 -8.53
N ILE A 75 6.34 -7.28 -9.70
CA ILE A 75 6.04 -8.71 -9.86
C ILE A 75 7.28 -9.56 -9.57
N ARG A 76 8.44 -9.15 -10.10
CA ARG A 76 9.72 -9.83 -9.88
C ARG A 76 10.12 -9.81 -8.40
N LYS A 77 10.02 -8.65 -7.75
CA LYS A 77 10.33 -8.47 -6.32
C LYS A 77 9.47 -9.36 -5.42
N LEU A 78 8.19 -9.51 -5.75
CA LEU A 78 7.24 -10.34 -5.01
C LEU A 78 7.28 -11.82 -5.42
N LYS A 79 8.16 -12.21 -6.36
CA LYS A 79 8.34 -13.59 -6.83
C LYS A 79 7.05 -14.21 -7.39
N PHE A 80 6.26 -13.42 -8.11
CA PHE A 80 5.15 -13.94 -8.92
C PHE A 80 5.64 -14.25 -10.34
N SER A 81 4.97 -15.19 -10.99
CA SER A 81 5.33 -15.55 -12.36
C SER A 81 4.95 -14.43 -13.34
N TYR A 82 5.85 -14.14 -14.29
CA TYR A 82 5.67 -13.10 -15.31
C TYR A 82 6.30 -13.42 -16.66
N ARG A 83 7.40 -14.18 -16.70
CA ARG A 83 8.04 -14.67 -17.94
C ARG A 83 8.47 -16.11 -17.77
N GLU A 84 8.33 -16.88 -18.84
CA GLU A 84 8.79 -18.27 -18.90
C GLU A 84 10.32 -18.34 -18.78
N ASN A 85 10.81 -18.95 -17.68
CA ASN A 85 12.24 -19.14 -17.42
C ASN A 85 12.45 -20.51 -16.75
N LEU A 86 13.35 -21.31 -17.31
CA LEU A 86 13.26 -22.78 -17.34
C LEU A 86 13.41 -23.55 -16.01
N GLU A 87 13.87 -22.97 -14.89
CA GLU A 87 14.30 -23.78 -13.74
C GLU A 87 13.45 -23.63 -12.45
N ASP A 88 12.75 -22.51 -12.21
CA ASP A 88 12.06 -22.21 -10.92
C ASP A 88 10.61 -21.69 -11.03
N GLU A 89 9.94 -21.87 -12.17
CA GLU A 89 8.61 -21.29 -12.39
C GLU A 89 7.45 -21.98 -11.66
N TYR A 90 7.60 -23.26 -11.30
CA TYR A 90 6.52 -24.00 -10.68
C TYR A 90 6.06 -23.34 -9.37
N ASP A 91 7.00 -22.97 -8.50
CA ASP A 91 6.68 -22.34 -7.22
C ASP A 91 6.03 -20.95 -7.41
N ALA A 92 6.46 -20.20 -8.42
CA ALA A 92 5.89 -18.89 -8.74
C ALA A 92 4.46 -19.01 -9.28
N ARG A 93 4.20 -20.00 -10.15
CA ARG A 93 2.84 -20.29 -10.68
C ARG A 93 1.93 -20.85 -9.59
N ARG A 94 2.45 -21.75 -8.74
CA ARG A 94 1.74 -22.27 -7.56
C ARG A 94 1.35 -21.14 -6.60
N LYS A 95 2.31 -20.26 -6.27
CA LYS A 95 2.06 -19.09 -5.42
C LYS A 95 0.97 -18.21 -6.04
N ASP A 96 1.07 -17.91 -7.32
CA ASP A 96 0.08 -17.10 -8.04
C ASP A 96 -1.32 -17.71 -7.99
N HIS A 97 -1.45 -19.00 -8.31
CA HIS A 97 -2.71 -19.72 -8.27
C HIS A 97 -3.34 -19.69 -6.86
N ILE A 98 -2.59 -20.13 -5.85
CA ILE A 98 -3.11 -20.26 -4.49
C ILE A 98 -3.46 -18.90 -3.91
N SER A 99 -2.57 -17.91 -4.05
CA SER A 99 -2.81 -16.58 -3.52
C SER A 99 -4.06 -15.92 -4.12
N HIS A 100 -4.38 -16.15 -5.39
CA HIS A 100 -5.61 -15.67 -6.01
C HIS A 100 -6.85 -16.21 -5.30
N PHE A 101 -6.90 -17.52 -5.06
CA PHE A 101 -8.02 -18.16 -4.37
C PHE A 101 -8.12 -17.75 -2.89
N ILE A 102 -6.99 -17.53 -2.21
CA ILE A 102 -6.99 -16.98 -0.85
C ILE A 102 -7.66 -15.60 -0.83
N LEU A 103 -7.29 -14.70 -1.75
CA LEU A 103 -7.87 -13.36 -1.78
C LEU A 103 -9.36 -13.35 -2.16
N ARG A 104 -9.88 -14.36 -2.87
CA ARG A 104 -11.33 -14.48 -3.10
C ARG A 104 -12.10 -14.56 -1.78
N LEU A 105 -11.55 -15.18 -0.74
CA LEU A 105 -12.20 -15.25 0.57
C LEU A 105 -12.34 -13.86 1.21
N ALA A 106 -11.30 -13.02 1.12
CA ALA A 106 -11.31 -11.68 1.69
C ALA A 106 -12.16 -10.70 0.86
N TYR A 107 -11.99 -10.70 -0.46
CA TYR A 107 -12.58 -9.69 -1.35
C TYR A 107 -13.99 -10.05 -1.85
N CYS A 108 -14.56 -11.17 -1.45
CA CYS A 108 -15.96 -11.51 -1.77
C CYS A 108 -16.99 -10.88 -0.80
N GLN A 109 -16.56 -10.25 0.29
CA GLN A 109 -17.43 -9.82 1.39
C GLN A 109 -18.37 -8.66 1.03
N SER A 110 -17.88 -7.65 0.29
CA SER A 110 -18.67 -6.49 -0.13
C SER A 110 -18.59 -6.27 -1.65
N GLU A 111 -19.56 -5.54 -2.22
CA GLU A 111 -19.53 -5.22 -3.64
C GLU A 111 -18.33 -4.38 -4.03
N ASP A 112 -17.95 -3.41 -3.20
CA ASP A 112 -16.81 -2.53 -3.46
C ASP A 112 -15.49 -3.31 -3.50
N LEU A 113 -15.30 -4.25 -2.56
CA LEU A 113 -14.14 -5.15 -2.56
C LEU A 113 -14.12 -6.04 -3.79
N ARG A 114 -15.27 -6.59 -4.20
CA ARG A 114 -15.36 -7.41 -5.43
C ARG A 114 -14.99 -6.58 -6.66
N ARG A 115 -15.53 -5.38 -6.80
CA ARG A 115 -15.26 -4.48 -7.94
C ARG A 115 -13.78 -4.12 -8.00
N TRP A 116 -13.18 -3.75 -6.87
CA TRP A 116 -11.75 -3.44 -6.78
C TRP A 116 -10.90 -4.66 -7.14
N PHE A 117 -11.16 -5.82 -6.56
CA PHE A 117 -10.38 -7.03 -6.80
C PHE A 117 -10.45 -7.49 -8.26
N ILE A 118 -11.64 -7.50 -8.86
CA ILE A 118 -11.83 -7.80 -10.28
C ILE A 118 -11.04 -6.81 -11.15
N GLN A 119 -11.10 -5.51 -10.85
CA GLN A 119 -10.41 -4.49 -11.63
C GLN A 119 -8.89 -4.70 -11.62
N GLN A 120 -8.30 -4.91 -10.44
CA GLN A 120 -6.83 -5.09 -10.32
C GLN A 120 -6.38 -6.42 -10.94
N GLU A 121 -7.14 -7.50 -10.78
CA GLU A 121 -6.83 -8.80 -11.41
C GLU A 121 -6.95 -8.73 -12.95
N MET A 122 -7.93 -8.01 -13.48
CA MET A 122 -8.04 -7.76 -14.92
C MET A 122 -6.85 -6.97 -15.45
N ASP A 123 -6.41 -5.94 -14.74
CA ASP A 123 -5.26 -5.12 -15.14
C ASP A 123 -3.94 -5.91 -15.07
N LEU A 124 -3.79 -6.78 -14.06
CA LEU A 124 -2.68 -7.73 -13.98
C LEU A 124 -2.70 -8.74 -15.14
N LEU A 125 -3.86 -9.31 -15.46
CA LEU A 125 -4.02 -10.24 -16.58
C LEU A 125 -3.70 -9.56 -17.91
N ARG A 126 -4.19 -8.32 -18.12
CA ARG A 126 -3.89 -7.51 -19.30
C ARG A 126 -2.39 -7.27 -19.46
N PHE A 127 -1.70 -6.95 -18.37
CA PHE A 127 -0.26 -6.80 -18.38
C PHE A 127 0.45 -8.11 -18.78
N ARG A 128 0.07 -9.26 -18.18
CA ARG A 128 0.66 -10.56 -18.52
C ARG A 128 0.45 -10.91 -20.00
N PHE A 129 -0.73 -10.64 -20.55
CA PHE A 129 -0.98 -10.80 -21.99
C PHE A 129 -0.07 -9.90 -22.84
N SER A 130 0.22 -8.69 -22.41
CA SER A 130 1.03 -7.74 -23.19
C SER A 130 2.51 -8.11 -23.30
N ILE A 131 3.05 -8.87 -22.32
CA ILE A 131 4.47 -9.26 -22.28
C ILE A 131 4.72 -10.68 -22.78
N LEU A 132 3.67 -11.50 -22.91
CA LEU A 132 3.80 -12.87 -23.40
C LEU A 132 4.00 -12.91 -24.92
N PRO A 133 4.89 -13.79 -25.41
CA PRO A 133 5.07 -13.96 -26.84
C PRO A 133 3.87 -14.68 -27.47
N LYS A 134 3.67 -14.47 -28.78
CA LYS A 134 2.45 -14.88 -29.49
C LYS A 134 2.23 -16.41 -29.50
N ASP A 135 3.30 -17.17 -29.55
CA ASP A 135 3.31 -18.64 -29.47
C ASP A 135 2.69 -19.13 -28.15
N LYS A 136 3.10 -18.53 -27.02
CA LYS A 136 2.60 -18.91 -25.70
C LYS A 136 1.15 -18.49 -25.46
N ILE A 137 0.75 -17.36 -26.05
CA ILE A 137 -0.66 -16.97 -26.06
C ILE A 137 -1.48 -18.03 -26.80
N GLN A 138 -1.02 -18.52 -27.97
CA GLN A 138 -1.73 -19.56 -28.71
C GLN A 138 -1.83 -20.88 -27.92
N ASP A 139 -0.76 -21.29 -27.23
CA ASP A 139 -0.77 -22.50 -26.40
C ASP A 139 -1.78 -22.37 -25.23
N PHE A 140 -1.79 -21.22 -24.56
CA PHE A 140 -2.79 -20.94 -23.52
C PHE A 140 -4.24 -20.96 -24.05
N LEU A 141 -4.47 -20.43 -25.26
CA LEU A 141 -5.80 -20.38 -25.85
C LEU A 141 -6.32 -21.79 -26.21
N LYS A 142 -5.44 -22.68 -26.69
CA LYS A 142 -5.80 -24.09 -26.96
C LYS A 142 -6.25 -24.81 -25.69
N ASP A 143 -5.53 -24.61 -24.59
CA ASP A 143 -5.79 -25.30 -23.32
C ASP A 143 -6.99 -24.73 -22.55
N SER A 144 -7.38 -23.48 -22.82
CA SER A 144 -8.46 -22.82 -22.09
C SER A 144 -9.88 -23.18 -22.55
N HIS A 145 -10.02 -24.19 -23.42
CA HIS A 145 -11.29 -24.65 -24.03
C HIS A 145 -12.03 -23.57 -24.83
N LEU A 146 -11.32 -22.53 -25.27
CA LEU A 146 -11.88 -21.50 -26.10
C LEU A 146 -11.52 -21.79 -27.56
N HIS A 147 -12.54 -22.00 -28.39
CA HIS A 147 -12.37 -22.30 -29.81
C HIS A 147 -12.01 -21.02 -30.57
N PHE A 148 -10.72 -20.66 -30.52
CA PHE A 148 -10.19 -19.53 -31.25
C PHE A 148 -9.31 -20.01 -32.39
N GLU A 149 -9.84 -19.93 -33.61
CA GLU A 149 -9.11 -20.27 -34.82
C GLU A 149 -8.57 -19.00 -35.48
N ALA A 150 -7.25 -18.97 -35.70
CA ALA A 150 -6.64 -17.94 -36.52
C ALA A 150 -6.98 -18.22 -37.99
N ILE A 151 -7.45 -17.21 -38.71
CA ILE A 151 -7.79 -17.36 -40.13
C ILE A 151 -6.53 -17.56 -40.97
N SER A 152 -6.70 -18.22 -42.11
CA SER A 152 -5.60 -18.42 -43.07
C SER A 152 -5.15 -17.09 -43.68
N LYS A 153 -3.95 -17.07 -44.29
CA LYS A 153 -3.44 -15.84 -44.94
C LYS A 153 -4.34 -15.45 -46.12
N GLU A 154 -4.89 -16.43 -46.82
CA GLU A 154 -5.76 -16.28 -47.96
C GLU A 154 -7.11 -15.66 -47.53
N GLU A 155 -7.76 -16.23 -46.51
CA GLU A 155 -9.01 -15.68 -45.94
C GLU A 155 -8.76 -14.26 -45.39
N LYS A 156 -7.62 -14.02 -44.74
CA LYS A 156 -7.24 -12.69 -44.25
C LYS A 156 -7.12 -11.67 -45.38
N THR A 157 -6.48 -12.02 -46.51
CA THR A 157 -6.33 -11.09 -47.63
C THR A 157 -7.68 -10.73 -48.28
N VAL A 158 -8.60 -11.70 -48.36
CA VAL A 158 -9.94 -11.47 -48.94
C VAL A 158 -10.76 -10.53 -48.05
N LEU A 159 -10.74 -10.75 -46.73
CA LEU A 159 -11.56 -10.00 -45.78
C LEU A 159 -10.87 -8.73 -45.25
N GLN A 160 -9.69 -8.39 -45.77
CA GLN A 160 -8.83 -7.37 -45.19
C GLN A 160 -9.50 -5.99 -45.13
N GLU A 161 -10.10 -5.54 -46.23
CA GLU A 161 -10.73 -4.21 -46.31
C GLU A 161 -11.91 -4.09 -45.35
N ASP A 162 -12.77 -5.11 -45.31
CA ASP A 162 -13.94 -5.19 -44.43
C ASP A 162 -13.54 -5.20 -42.94
N ILE A 163 -12.49 -5.95 -42.61
CA ILE A 163 -11.95 -5.99 -41.25
C ILE A 163 -11.39 -4.61 -40.87
N ILE A 164 -10.64 -3.95 -41.75
CA ILE A 164 -10.10 -2.60 -41.50
C ILE A 164 -11.24 -1.62 -41.28
N ALA A 165 -12.23 -1.60 -42.16
CA ALA A 165 -13.39 -0.70 -42.08
C ALA A 165 -14.20 -0.88 -40.78
N SER A 166 -14.24 -2.10 -40.23
CA SER A 166 -15.00 -2.43 -39.03
C SER A 166 -14.17 -2.40 -37.74
N SER A 167 -12.84 -2.34 -37.82
CA SER A 167 -11.96 -2.48 -36.66
C SER A 167 -11.91 -1.21 -35.81
N PHE A 168 -12.07 -1.36 -34.49
CA PHE A 168 -12.01 -0.26 -33.53
C PHE A 168 -10.71 0.56 -33.63
N SER A 169 -9.57 -0.13 -33.77
CA SER A 169 -8.25 0.51 -33.91
C SER A 169 -8.14 1.36 -35.19
N SER A 170 -8.80 0.96 -36.28
CA SER A 170 -8.78 1.72 -37.54
C SER A 170 -9.71 2.93 -37.50
N ILE A 171 -10.89 2.79 -36.87
CA ILE A 171 -11.84 3.90 -36.65
C ILE A 171 -11.20 5.03 -35.85
N ILE A 172 -10.40 4.71 -34.82
CA ILE A 172 -9.64 5.74 -34.09
C ILE A 172 -8.54 6.34 -34.95
N ALA A 173 -7.78 5.52 -35.69
CA ALA A 173 -6.70 6.02 -36.55
C ALA A 173 -7.21 6.97 -37.65
N SER A 174 -8.36 6.68 -38.27
CA SER A 174 -8.97 7.53 -39.31
C SER A 174 -9.59 8.81 -38.75
N SER A 175 -9.98 8.82 -37.46
CA SER A 175 -10.55 9.99 -36.80
C SER A 175 -9.48 11.01 -36.37
N PHE A 176 -8.22 10.57 -36.20
CA PHE A 176 -7.14 11.39 -35.63
C PHE A 176 -5.93 11.58 -36.56
N SER A 177 -5.86 10.90 -37.71
CA SER A 177 -4.73 11.05 -38.65
C SER A 177 -5.19 11.04 -40.11
N SER A 178 -4.70 12.00 -40.90
CA SER A 178 -4.98 12.15 -42.34
C SER A 178 -4.00 11.39 -43.24
N SER A 179 -3.08 10.63 -42.67
CA SER A 179 -2.05 9.88 -43.41
C SER A 179 -2.42 8.41 -43.51
N GLU A 180 -2.45 7.88 -44.74
CA GLU A 180 -2.57 6.44 -45.07
C GLU A 180 -1.44 5.65 -44.42
N THR A 181 -1.57 5.36 -43.14
CA THR A 181 -0.67 4.47 -42.42
C THR A 181 -1.23 3.07 -42.62
N GLN A 182 -0.53 2.20 -43.35
CA GLN A 182 -0.92 0.80 -43.49
C GLN A 182 -1.15 0.20 -42.10
N VAL A 183 -2.41 -0.12 -41.79
CA VAL A 183 -2.79 -0.71 -40.52
C VAL A 183 -2.39 -2.18 -40.54
N ASP A 184 -1.27 -2.53 -39.90
CA ASP A 184 -0.93 -3.93 -39.66
C ASP A 184 -1.94 -4.53 -38.66
N LEU A 185 -2.87 -5.32 -39.22
CA LEU A 185 -3.89 -6.07 -38.48
C LEU A 185 -3.29 -7.20 -37.61
N GLY A 186 -2.05 -7.61 -37.85
CA GLY A 186 -1.46 -8.78 -37.19
C GLY A 186 -2.24 -10.07 -37.47
N SER A 187 -2.31 -10.99 -36.50
CA SER A 187 -3.16 -12.18 -36.61
C SER A 187 -4.62 -11.80 -36.39
N VAL A 188 -5.53 -12.37 -37.18
CA VAL A 188 -6.99 -12.20 -37.04
C VAL A 188 -7.59 -13.53 -36.59
N TYR A 189 -8.49 -13.47 -35.63
CA TYR A 189 -9.15 -14.62 -35.03
C TYR A 189 -10.62 -14.65 -35.43
N LYS A 190 -11.08 -15.80 -35.90
CA LYS A 190 -12.48 -16.07 -36.19
C LYS A 190 -13.13 -16.70 -34.97
N ILE A 191 -14.17 -16.05 -34.46
CA ILE A 191 -14.84 -16.47 -33.22
C ILE A 191 -16.35 -16.41 -33.40
N PRO A 192 -17.16 -17.25 -32.72
CA PRO A 192 -18.61 -17.12 -32.74
C PRO A 192 -19.02 -15.71 -32.31
N PHE A 193 -19.93 -15.06 -33.04
CA PHE A 193 -20.26 -13.65 -32.76
C PHE A 193 -20.79 -13.45 -31.33
N ALA A 194 -21.47 -14.45 -30.75
CA ALA A 194 -21.98 -14.43 -29.39
C ALA A 194 -20.89 -14.18 -28.33
N ASP A 195 -19.68 -14.68 -28.57
CA ASP A 195 -18.52 -14.50 -27.67
C ASP A 195 -17.87 -13.11 -27.84
N ALA A 196 -18.21 -12.39 -28.93
CA ALA A 196 -17.69 -11.07 -29.26
C ALA A 196 -18.67 -9.92 -28.93
N LEU A 197 -19.62 -10.15 -28.00
CA LEU A 197 -20.75 -9.24 -27.71
C LEU A 197 -20.35 -7.77 -27.56
N ASP A 198 -19.29 -7.48 -26.81
CA ASP A 198 -18.87 -6.11 -26.54
C ASP A 198 -18.30 -5.38 -27.77
N LEU A 199 -17.76 -6.12 -28.73
CA LEU A 199 -17.24 -5.55 -29.96
C LEU A 199 -18.38 -5.36 -30.97
N PHE A 200 -19.17 -6.39 -31.23
CA PHE A 200 -20.16 -6.31 -32.30
C PHE A 200 -21.35 -5.42 -31.97
N ARG A 201 -21.78 -5.35 -30.70
CA ARG A 201 -22.86 -4.42 -30.28
C ARG A 201 -22.52 -2.96 -30.58
N GLY A 202 -21.23 -2.63 -30.57
CA GLY A 202 -20.70 -1.31 -30.88
C GLY A 202 -20.27 -1.15 -32.33
N ARG A 203 -20.51 -2.15 -33.21
CA ARG A 203 -20.00 -2.21 -34.60
C ARG A 203 -18.49 -2.00 -34.68
N LYS A 204 -17.75 -2.63 -33.76
CA LYS A 204 -16.29 -2.52 -33.61
C LYS A 204 -15.53 -3.73 -34.16
N VAL A 205 -16.21 -4.61 -34.88
CA VAL A 205 -15.67 -5.84 -35.45
C VAL A 205 -16.47 -6.21 -36.69
N TYR A 206 -15.79 -6.84 -37.66
CA TYR A 206 -16.44 -7.39 -38.84
C TYR A 206 -17.19 -8.68 -38.49
N LEU A 207 -18.39 -8.84 -39.04
CA LEU A 207 -19.23 -10.03 -38.87
C LEU A 207 -19.54 -10.66 -40.23
N GLN A 208 -19.38 -11.98 -40.33
CA GLN A 208 -19.81 -12.75 -41.49
C GLN A 208 -20.26 -14.14 -41.05
N ASP A 209 -21.44 -14.54 -41.52
CA ASP A 209 -22.01 -15.89 -41.33
C ASP A 209 -22.02 -16.40 -39.87
N GLY A 210 -22.38 -15.52 -38.93
CA GLY A 210 -22.41 -15.87 -37.50
C GLY A 210 -21.05 -15.84 -36.80
N PHE A 211 -19.99 -15.41 -37.48
CA PHE A 211 -18.65 -15.26 -36.91
C PHE A 211 -18.21 -13.80 -36.87
N ALA A 212 -17.42 -13.47 -35.86
CA ALA A 212 -16.73 -12.20 -35.71
C ALA A 212 -15.24 -12.38 -36.03
N TYR A 213 -14.67 -11.43 -36.78
CA TYR A 213 -13.27 -11.44 -37.21
C TYR A 213 -12.48 -10.38 -36.46
N VAL A 214 -11.74 -10.81 -35.43
CA VAL A 214 -11.16 -9.93 -34.41
C VAL A 214 -9.63 -9.86 -34.57
N PRO A 215 -9.05 -8.66 -34.74
CA PRO A 215 -7.60 -8.48 -34.72
C PRO A 215 -7.00 -8.84 -33.35
N SER A 216 -5.75 -9.32 -33.34
CA SER A 216 -5.04 -9.71 -32.12
C SER A 216 -5.04 -8.65 -31.00
N LYS A 217 -5.05 -7.35 -31.36
CA LYS A 217 -5.10 -6.24 -30.40
C LYS A 217 -6.45 -6.15 -29.67
N ASP A 218 -7.55 -6.38 -30.38
CA ASP A 218 -8.91 -6.31 -29.84
C ASP A 218 -9.33 -7.63 -29.18
N PHE A 219 -8.69 -8.73 -29.56
CA PHE A 219 -8.90 -10.06 -28.99
C PHE A 219 -8.66 -10.11 -27.48
N VAL A 220 -7.64 -9.39 -26.98
CA VAL A 220 -7.35 -9.31 -25.54
C VAL A 220 -8.55 -8.78 -24.75
N ALA A 221 -9.34 -7.85 -25.32
CA ALA A 221 -10.51 -7.31 -24.65
C ALA A 221 -11.60 -8.37 -24.41
N ILE A 222 -11.77 -9.30 -25.34
CA ILE A 222 -12.73 -10.42 -25.23
C ILE A 222 -12.34 -11.33 -24.08
N ILE A 223 -11.07 -11.75 -24.07
CA ILE A 223 -10.50 -12.60 -23.02
C ILE A 223 -10.65 -11.95 -21.63
N LEU A 224 -10.35 -10.66 -21.53
CA LEU A 224 -10.49 -9.93 -20.26
C LEU A 224 -11.94 -9.87 -19.79
N ASN A 225 -12.90 -9.71 -20.71
CA ASN A 225 -14.32 -9.66 -20.36
C ASN A 225 -14.86 -11.03 -19.92
N GLU A 226 -14.43 -12.10 -20.60
CA GLU A 226 -14.77 -13.45 -20.19
C GLU A 226 -14.20 -13.76 -18.79
N PHE A 227 -12.94 -13.41 -18.56
CA PHE A 227 -12.29 -13.52 -17.25
C PHE A 227 -13.07 -12.75 -16.17
N ARG A 228 -13.46 -11.49 -16.45
CA ARG A 228 -14.28 -10.66 -15.57
C ARG A 228 -15.57 -11.37 -15.17
N THR A 229 -16.28 -11.92 -16.15
CA THR A 229 -17.57 -12.57 -15.96
C THR A 229 -17.43 -13.84 -15.11
N LYS A 230 -16.45 -14.70 -15.43
CA LYS A 230 -16.17 -15.92 -14.66
C LYS A 230 -15.73 -15.60 -13.23
N LEU A 231 -14.84 -14.62 -13.05
CA LEU A 231 -14.37 -14.21 -11.73
C LEU A 231 -15.48 -13.61 -10.88
N SER A 232 -16.33 -12.75 -11.46
CA SER A 232 -17.48 -12.17 -10.78
C SER A 232 -18.45 -13.25 -10.26
N LYS A 233 -18.78 -14.23 -11.13
CA LYS A 233 -19.60 -15.38 -10.74
C LYS A 233 -18.93 -16.20 -9.63
N ALA A 234 -17.63 -16.45 -9.73
CA ALA A 234 -16.88 -17.19 -8.72
C ALA A 234 -16.91 -16.50 -7.35
N LEU A 235 -16.68 -15.18 -7.28
CA LEU A 235 -16.74 -14.41 -6.03
C LEU A 235 -18.15 -14.43 -5.41
N ALA A 236 -19.20 -14.38 -6.22
CA ALA A 236 -20.58 -14.49 -5.73
C ALA A 236 -20.84 -15.87 -5.10
N LEU A 237 -20.32 -16.95 -5.71
CA LEU A 237 -20.40 -18.30 -5.14
C LEU A 237 -19.56 -18.43 -3.86
N THR A 238 -18.33 -17.88 -3.83
CA THR A 238 -17.48 -17.87 -2.64
C THR A 238 -18.17 -17.16 -1.48
N ALA A 239 -18.77 -15.99 -1.72
CA ALA A 239 -19.48 -15.23 -0.68
C ALA A 239 -20.63 -16.03 -0.05
N ARG A 240 -21.37 -16.82 -0.85
CA ARG A 240 -22.46 -17.67 -0.36
C ARG A 240 -21.97 -18.79 0.56
N SER A 241 -20.77 -19.31 0.31
CA SER A 241 -20.17 -20.40 1.09
C SER A 241 -19.25 -19.91 2.21
N LEU A 242 -18.95 -18.61 2.26
CA LEU A 242 -18.03 -18.00 3.23
C LEU A 242 -18.42 -18.25 4.72
N PRO A 243 -19.71 -18.30 5.13
CA PRO A 243 -20.07 -18.56 6.53
C PRO A 243 -19.51 -19.86 7.10
N ALA A 244 -19.30 -20.89 6.27
CA ALA A 244 -18.72 -22.17 6.69
C ALA A 244 -17.21 -22.07 7.01
N VAL A 245 -16.53 -21.06 6.45
CA VAL A 245 -15.10 -20.78 6.70
C VAL A 245 -14.95 -19.78 7.84
N GLN A 246 -15.94 -18.89 8.02
CA GLN A 246 -15.99 -17.89 9.07
C GLN A 246 -16.11 -18.47 10.49
N SER A 247 -16.48 -19.73 10.65
CA SER A 247 -16.40 -20.40 11.95
C SER A 247 -14.97 -20.72 12.39
N ASP A 248 -13.98 -20.66 11.49
CA ASP A 248 -12.58 -20.90 11.82
C ASP A 248 -11.92 -19.64 12.40
N GLU A 249 -11.60 -19.68 13.69
CA GLU A 249 -10.98 -18.57 14.43
C GLU A 249 -9.61 -18.15 13.86
N ARG A 250 -8.92 -19.03 13.12
CA ARG A 250 -7.60 -18.72 12.55
C ARG A 250 -7.71 -17.83 11.32
N LEU A 251 -8.77 -18.00 10.53
CA LEU A 251 -8.94 -17.31 9.25
C LEU A 251 -9.69 -16.00 9.39
N GLN A 252 -10.61 -15.91 10.35
CA GLN A 252 -11.44 -14.73 10.58
C GLN A 252 -10.66 -13.42 10.71
N PRO A 253 -9.67 -13.31 11.62
CA PRO A 253 -8.90 -12.06 11.76
C PRO A 253 -8.15 -11.72 10.47
N LEU A 254 -7.59 -12.71 9.78
CA LEU A 254 -6.84 -12.47 8.56
C LEU A 254 -7.74 -11.94 7.43
N LEU A 255 -8.91 -12.57 7.23
CA LEU A 255 -9.84 -12.19 6.16
C LEU A 255 -10.47 -10.81 6.38
N ASN A 256 -10.77 -10.45 7.62
CA ASN A 256 -11.36 -9.14 7.94
C ASN A 256 -10.34 -8.00 7.81
N HIS A 257 -9.07 -8.26 8.12
CA HIS A 257 -8.04 -7.23 8.08
C HIS A 257 -7.33 -7.14 6.72
N LEU A 258 -7.39 -8.14 5.84
CA LEU A 258 -6.59 -8.19 4.60
C LEU A 258 -6.75 -6.96 3.68
N SER A 259 -7.97 -6.45 3.53
CA SER A 259 -8.26 -5.24 2.72
C SER A 259 -7.60 -3.98 3.30
N HIS A 260 -7.67 -3.82 4.61
CA HIS A 260 -7.16 -2.64 5.34
C HIS A 260 -5.74 -2.82 5.88
N SER A 261 -5.14 -4.00 5.68
CA SER A 261 -3.84 -4.35 6.23
C SER A 261 -2.74 -3.47 5.64
N TYR A 262 -1.91 -2.95 6.53
CA TYR A 262 -0.67 -2.31 6.19
C TYR A 262 0.35 -3.37 5.75
N THR A 263 0.80 -3.26 4.51
CA THR A 263 1.74 -4.20 3.89
C THR A 263 3.17 -3.67 3.84
N GLY A 264 3.42 -2.49 4.41
CA GLY A 264 4.73 -1.85 4.40
C GLY A 264 5.66 -2.30 5.53
N GLN A 265 6.83 -1.67 5.60
CA GLN A 265 7.82 -1.93 6.65
C GLN A 265 7.34 -1.43 8.01
N ASP A 266 7.64 -2.16 9.08
CA ASP A 266 7.45 -1.69 10.45
C ASP A 266 8.57 -0.70 10.83
N TYR A 267 8.18 0.48 11.29
CA TYR A 267 9.09 1.57 11.68
C TYR A 267 9.32 1.67 13.20
N SER A 268 8.82 0.70 13.98
CA SER A 268 8.97 0.67 15.44
C SER A 268 10.40 0.38 15.88
N THR A 269 11.11 -0.46 15.12
CA THR A 269 12.45 -0.97 15.45
C THR A 269 13.57 -0.37 14.61
N LEU A 270 13.32 0.75 13.89
CA LEU A 270 14.40 1.48 13.23
C LEU A 270 15.24 2.19 14.31
N GLY A 271 16.00 1.39 15.05
CA GLY A 271 17.00 1.86 16.00
C GLY A 271 17.98 2.75 15.25
N SER A 272 17.96 4.04 15.59
CA SER A 272 19.03 4.98 15.29
C SER A 272 19.41 5.12 13.80
N ALA A 273 18.43 5.19 12.89
CA ALA A 273 18.69 5.75 11.57
C ALA A 273 18.84 7.27 11.69
N GLY A 274 20.02 7.70 12.17
CA GLY A 274 20.36 9.09 12.44
C GLY A 274 19.97 9.56 13.83
N LYS A 275 20.95 10.05 14.60
CA LYS A 275 20.64 10.88 15.78
C LYS A 275 20.08 12.21 15.27
N ILE A 276 18.76 12.33 15.20
CA ILE A 276 18.10 13.62 14.96
C ILE A 276 18.22 14.43 16.25
N SER A 277 18.77 15.64 16.13
CA SER A 277 18.81 16.58 17.25
C SER A 277 17.52 17.40 17.32
N LEU A 278 17.14 17.85 18.52
CA LEU A 278 15.87 18.55 18.75
C LEU A 278 15.76 19.88 17.97
N ASP A 279 16.88 20.58 17.80
CA ASP A 279 16.99 21.81 17.02
C ASP A 279 16.78 21.61 15.51
N GLN A 280 16.96 20.39 15.02
CA GLN A 280 16.81 20.08 13.60
C GLN A 280 15.34 19.87 13.19
N ILE A 281 14.44 19.59 14.14
CA ILE A 281 13.06 19.19 13.87
C ILE A 281 12.32 20.26 13.04
N ASP A 282 12.49 21.54 13.35
CA ASP A 282 11.81 22.63 12.62
C ASP A 282 12.26 22.69 11.14
N SER A 283 13.57 22.50 10.90
CA SER A 283 14.14 22.42 9.54
C SER A 283 13.63 21.19 8.80
N LEU A 284 13.65 20.02 9.44
CA LEU A 284 13.16 18.76 8.89
C LEU A 284 11.66 18.81 8.60
N CYS A 285 10.87 19.53 9.40
CA CYS A 285 9.45 19.70 9.17
C CYS A 285 9.16 20.37 7.82
N THR A 286 9.97 21.34 7.41
CA THR A 286 9.77 22.06 6.15
C THR A 286 10.24 21.27 4.93
N LYS A 287 11.31 20.48 5.08
CA LYS A 287 11.99 19.81 3.96
C LYS A 287 11.61 18.34 3.78
N SER A 288 11.26 17.65 4.87
CA SER A 288 11.21 16.18 4.89
C SER A 288 9.98 15.58 5.54
N PHE A 289 9.12 16.36 6.19
CA PHE A 289 7.90 15.82 6.75
C PHE A 289 6.79 15.78 5.70
N PRO A 290 6.00 14.69 5.64
CA PRO A 290 4.81 14.67 4.82
C PRO A 290 3.78 15.67 5.38
N PRO A 291 2.80 16.10 4.56
CA PRO A 291 1.82 17.11 4.97
C PRO A 291 1.08 16.81 6.28
N CYS A 292 0.79 15.52 6.57
CA CYS A 292 0.13 15.10 7.81
C CYS A 292 0.97 15.36 9.07
N MET A 293 2.30 15.30 8.99
CA MET A 293 3.18 15.59 10.12
C MET A 293 3.56 17.07 10.15
N ARG A 294 3.66 17.71 8.99
CA ARG A 294 3.88 19.17 8.88
C ARG A 294 2.77 19.98 9.54
N GLN A 295 1.50 19.58 9.37
CA GLN A 295 0.39 20.26 10.03
C GLN A 295 0.41 20.08 11.55
N LEU A 296 0.76 18.88 12.05
CA LEU A 296 0.83 18.59 13.48
C LEU A 296 1.95 19.38 14.15
N HIS A 297 3.12 19.42 13.49
CA HIS A 297 4.24 20.22 13.95
C HIS A 297 3.88 21.72 14.00
N LYS A 298 3.26 22.25 12.94
CA LYS A 298 2.82 23.65 12.91
C LYS A 298 1.80 23.95 14.01
N ALA A 299 0.77 23.12 14.15
CA ALA A 299 -0.25 23.30 15.19
C ALA A 299 0.36 23.25 16.60
N LEU A 300 1.30 22.34 16.83
CA LEU A 300 2.02 22.24 18.10
C LEU A 300 2.83 23.51 18.39
N ARG A 301 3.53 24.07 17.40
CA ARG A 301 4.30 25.32 17.56
C ARG A 301 3.41 26.56 17.70
N ASP A 302 2.25 26.59 17.06
CA ASP A 302 1.34 27.74 17.07
C ASP A 302 0.48 27.77 18.35
N THR A 303 0.00 26.61 18.81
CA THR A 303 -0.94 26.51 19.95
C THR A 303 -0.29 26.01 21.24
N HIS A 304 0.98 25.57 21.16
CA HIS A 304 1.74 24.97 22.26
C HIS A 304 1.06 23.75 22.90
N HIS A 305 0.12 23.12 22.20
CA HIS A 305 -0.60 21.94 22.64
C HIS A 305 -1.02 21.07 21.46
N LEU A 306 -1.23 19.78 21.71
CA LEU A 306 -1.92 18.89 20.78
C LEU A 306 -2.88 18.00 21.56
N ARG A 307 -4.06 17.76 20.99
CA ARG A 307 -5.04 16.78 21.48
C ARG A 307 -4.51 15.34 21.35
N HIS A 308 -5.17 14.39 22.01
CA HIS A 308 -4.70 13.02 22.14
C HIS A 308 -4.33 12.38 20.79
N GLY A 309 -5.23 12.43 19.79
CA GLY A 309 -4.97 11.89 18.46
C GLY A 309 -3.72 12.49 17.78
N GLY A 310 -3.52 13.80 17.92
CA GLY A 310 -2.34 14.51 17.42
C GLY A 310 -1.05 14.10 18.12
N ARG A 311 -1.07 13.98 19.45
CA ARG A 311 0.09 13.51 20.23
C ARG A 311 0.51 12.10 19.83
N MET A 312 -0.45 11.20 19.63
CA MET A 312 -0.17 9.82 19.21
C MET A 312 0.39 9.76 17.79
N GLN A 313 -0.29 10.38 16.82
CA GLN A 313 0.14 10.35 15.41
C GLN A 313 1.53 10.98 15.24
N TYR A 314 1.77 12.15 15.85
CA TYR A 314 3.04 12.85 15.70
C TYR A 314 4.14 12.25 16.58
N GLY A 315 3.84 11.90 17.83
CA GLY A 315 4.80 11.34 18.77
C GLY A 315 5.37 10.00 18.30
N LEU A 316 4.53 9.10 17.78
CA LEU A 316 4.99 7.83 17.24
C LEU A 316 5.76 8.01 15.93
N PHE A 317 5.38 8.97 15.08
CA PHE A 317 6.17 9.35 13.92
C PHE A 317 7.57 9.83 14.34
N LEU A 318 7.67 10.72 15.33
CA LEU A 318 8.94 11.23 15.87
C LEU A 318 9.82 10.11 16.42
N LYS A 319 9.23 9.17 17.18
CA LYS A 319 9.92 7.94 17.60
C LYS A 319 10.47 7.16 16.40
N GLY A 320 9.65 6.95 15.36
CA GLY A 320 10.04 6.19 14.17
C GLY A 320 11.10 6.86 13.29
N ILE A 321 11.29 8.18 13.39
CA ILE A 321 12.42 8.88 12.74
C ILE A 321 13.69 8.90 13.60
N GLY A 322 13.64 8.35 14.83
CA GLY A 322 14.81 8.15 15.68
C GLY A 322 14.88 9.01 16.93
N LEU A 323 13.80 9.71 17.31
CA LEU A 323 13.79 10.49 18.55
C LEU A 323 13.85 9.57 19.77
N THR A 324 14.79 9.80 20.68
CA THR A 324 14.89 9.00 21.91
C THR A 324 13.78 9.36 22.90
N LEU A 325 13.52 8.48 23.87
CA LEU A 325 12.56 8.78 24.94
C LEU A 325 12.91 10.07 25.70
N GLU A 326 14.19 10.27 26.00
CA GLU A 326 14.68 11.47 26.70
C GLU A 326 14.43 12.73 25.88
N GLN A 327 14.77 12.68 24.59
CA GLN A 327 14.51 13.78 23.64
C GLN A 327 13.02 14.04 23.48
N ALA A 328 12.18 13.00 23.40
CA ALA A 328 10.73 13.15 23.29
C ALA A 328 10.15 13.82 24.54
N LEU A 329 10.53 13.38 25.74
CA LEU A 329 10.12 14.02 26.99
C LEU A 329 10.54 15.49 27.02
N GLN A 330 11.78 15.79 26.65
CA GLN A 330 12.27 17.17 26.57
C GLN A 330 11.48 18.00 25.55
N PHE A 331 11.24 17.47 24.36
CA PHE A 331 10.50 18.13 23.28
C PHE A 331 9.09 18.52 23.72
N TRP A 332 8.30 17.56 24.22
CA TRP A 332 6.93 17.81 24.65
C TRP A 332 6.85 18.71 25.89
N LYS A 333 7.79 18.53 26.84
CA LYS A 333 7.84 19.35 28.06
C LYS A 333 8.14 20.81 27.75
N GLN A 334 9.14 21.08 26.93
CA GLN A 334 9.50 22.45 26.54
C GLN A 334 8.33 23.15 25.82
N GLU A 335 7.62 22.43 24.95
CA GLU A 335 6.54 23.03 24.18
C GLU A 335 5.28 23.28 25.01
N PHE A 336 4.85 22.33 25.85
CA PHE A 336 3.64 22.49 26.66
C PHE A 336 3.80 23.52 27.78
N ILE A 337 5.02 23.73 28.26
CA ILE A 337 5.29 24.79 29.24
C ILE A 337 5.11 26.17 28.59
N ARG A 338 5.50 26.36 27.32
CA ARG A 338 5.32 27.64 26.61
C ARG A 338 3.85 28.04 26.50
N GLY A 339 2.95 27.09 26.28
CA GLY A 339 1.51 27.35 26.17
C GLY A 339 0.83 27.78 27.45
N LYS A 340 1.45 27.55 28.61
CA LYS A 340 0.95 27.94 29.93
C LYS A 340 1.67 29.18 30.50
N MET A 341 2.57 29.79 29.73
CA MET A 341 3.26 31.02 30.11
C MET A 341 2.64 32.22 29.41
N ASP A 342 2.36 33.26 30.17
CA ASP A 342 1.98 34.57 29.64
C ASP A 342 3.14 35.15 28.82
N PRO A 343 2.96 35.56 27.55
CA PRO A 343 4.03 36.13 26.71
C PRO A 343 4.79 37.28 27.39
N ASP A 344 4.15 38.07 28.25
CA ASP A 344 4.77 39.18 28.96
C ASP A 344 5.75 38.73 30.07
N LYS A 345 5.57 37.52 30.61
CA LYS A 345 6.50 36.92 31.59
C LYS A 345 7.76 36.33 30.93
N ILE A 346 7.73 36.01 29.63
CA ILE A 346 8.85 35.41 28.90
C ILE A 346 9.98 36.43 28.64
N ALA A 347 9.65 37.71 28.49
CA ALA A 347 10.61 38.79 28.26
C ALA A 347 11.48 39.15 29.49
N HIS A 348 11.08 38.74 30.71
CA HIS A 348 11.83 39.02 31.95
C HIS A 348 12.82 37.92 32.37
N ILE A 349 12.87 36.79 31.64
CA ILE A 349 13.79 35.68 31.96
C ILE A 349 15.27 36.04 31.67
N GLY A 350 15.52 37.10 30.89
CA GLY A 350 16.87 37.58 30.57
C GLY A 350 17.52 38.51 31.61
N ALA A 351 16.79 38.95 32.64
CA ALA A 351 17.32 39.89 33.61
C ALA A 351 16.63 39.74 34.96
N VAL A 352 17.16 38.89 35.85
CA VAL A 352 17.37 39.19 37.28
C VAL A 352 18.24 38.09 37.88
N VAL A 353 19.38 38.52 38.42
CA VAL A 353 20.26 37.77 39.30
C VAL A 353 19.79 38.04 40.73
N ASN A 354 19.62 36.99 41.53
CA ASN A 354 19.36 36.98 42.98
C ASN A 354 17.97 37.42 43.47
N GLY A 355 17.08 36.44 43.68
CA GLY A 355 15.87 36.62 44.49
C GLY A 355 14.88 35.47 44.32
N PHE A 356 14.32 34.97 45.41
CA PHE A 356 13.35 33.88 45.45
C PHE A 356 12.06 34.32 44.72
N ASP A 357 11.80 33.76 43.53
CA ASP A 357 10.89 34.36 42.55
C ASP A 357 9.63 33.52 42.31
N LEU A 358 8.45 34.16 42.27
CA LEU A 358 7.16 33.55 41.94
C LEU A 358 7.20 32.84 40.57
N ALA A 359 8.01 33.34 39.64
CA ALA A 359 8.21 32.74 38.33
C ALA A 359 8.82 31.32 38.39
N VAL A 360 9.67 31.04 39.38
CA VAL A 360 10.26 29.70 39.59
C VAL A 360 9.23 28.71 40.12
N LEU A 361 8.28 29.18 40.94
CA LEU A 361 7.16 28.37 41.46
C LEU A 361 6.15 28.04 40.35
N ASP A 362 5.79 29.02 39.51
CA ASP A 362 4.90 28.81 38.34
C ASP A 362 5.50 27.81 37.34
N ILE A 363 6.81 27.91 37.06
CA ILE A 363 7.54 26.96 36.21
C ILE A 363 7.51 25.56 36.82
N LYS A 364 7.77 25.44 38.13
CA LYS A 364 7.79 24.15 38.83
C LYS A 364 6.40 23.50 38.85
N HIS A 365 5.34 24.28 39.06
CA HIS A 365 3.96 23.79 39.01
C HIS A 365 3.58 23.29 37.59
N ASN A 366 3.99 24.02 36.54
CA ASN A 366 3.76 23.59 35.15
C ASN A 366 4.57 22.34 34.77
N ILE A 367 5.79 22.21 35.29
CA ILE A 367 6.60 21.00 35.16
C ILE A 367 5.91 19.80 35.84
N ASP A 368 5.44 19.96 37.07
CA ASP A 368 4.77 18.90 37.82
C ASP A 368 3.46 18.47 37.16
N HIS A 369 2.70 19.42 36.60
CA HIS A 369 1.50 19.13 35.81
C HIS A 369 1.86 18.31 34.55
N PHE A 370 2.95 18.65 33.85
CA PHE A 370 3.39 17.88 32.69
C PHE A 370 3.79 16.45 33.10
N ASP A 371 4.58 16.32 34.16
CA ASP A 371 5.10 15.04 34.62
C ASP A 371 3.96 14.11 35.11
N LYS A 372 2.92 14.67 35.75
CA LYS A 372 1.73 13.91 36.17
C LYS A 372 0.77 13.56 35.02
N GLY A 373 0.56 14.47 34.06
CA GLY A 373 -0.47 14.31 33.02
C GLY A 373 0.00 13.69 31.70
N TYR A 374 1.28 13.85 31.34
CA TYR A 374 1.76 13.50 29.99
C TYR A 374 2.97 12.58 29.97
N SER A 375 3.85 12.65 30.99
CA SER A 375 5.08 11.86 30.99
C SER A 375 4.82 10.34 30.99
N TYR A 376 3.76 9.88 31.66
CA TYR A 376 3.37 8.47 31.65
C TYR A 376 3.03 7.98 30.24
N ASN A 377 2.15 8.70 29.54
CA ASN A 377 1.72 8.33 28.19
C ASN A 377 2.88 8.32 27.17
N ILE A 378 3.83 9.26 27.30
CA ILE A 378 5.04 9.28 26.47
C ILE A 378 5.92 8.06 26.76
N ARG A 379 6.20 7.74 28.03
CA ARG A 379 7.01 6.54 28.40
C ARG A 379 6.34 5.23 28.00
N HIS A 380 5.02 5.18 28.11
CA HIS A 380 4.22 4.05 27.65
C HIS A 380 4.32 3.85 26.13
N SER A 381 4.29 4.94 25.35
CA SER A 381 4.46 4.92 23.88
C SER A 381 5.83 4.38 23.43
N PHE A 382 6.84 4.46 24.29
CA PHE A 382 8.19 3.90 24.09
C PHE A 382 8.39 2.51 24.73
N GLY A 383 7.33 1.88 25.26
CA GLY A 383 7.38 0.52 25.82
C GLY A 383 8.16 0.41 27.15
N LYS A 384 8.41 1.52 27.85
CA LYS A 384 9.20 1.55 29.10
C LYS A 384 8.35 1.48 30.37
N GLU A 385 7.01 1.54 30.25
CA GLU A 385 6.04 1.43 31.35
C GLU A 385 4.88 0.49 30.96
N GLY A 386 4.11 -0.03 31.94
CA GLY A 386 2.94 -0.89 31.70
C GLY A 386 3.24 -2.30 31.16
N LYS A 387 2.36 -2.85 30.29
CA LYS A 387 2.52 -4.16 29.62
C LYS A 387 3.73 -4.22 28.66
N ARG A 388 4.52 -3.13 28.54
CA ARG A 388 5.64 -2.96 27.58
C ARG A 388 5.19 -3.05 26.12
N THR A 389 3.99 -2.56 25.81
CA THR A 389 3.47 -2.52 24.44
C THR A 389 4.28 -1.50 23.64
N ASP A 390 5.06 -1.98 22.67
CA ASP A 390 5.83 -1.13 21.78
C ASP A 390 4.90 -0.57 20.68
N TYR A 391 4.37 0.64 20.89
CA TYR A 391 3.42 1.23 19.94
C TYR A 391 4.10 1.49 18.60
N THR A 392 3.42 1.03 17.55
CA THR A 392 3.89 1.14 16.18
C THR A 392 3.53 2.49 15.56
N PRO A 393 4.47 3.17 14.87
CA PRO A 393 4.16 4.36 14.08
C PRO A 393 2.97 4.13 13.13
N PHE A 394 2.11 5.14 12.99
CA PHE A 394 0.89 4.99 12.22
C PHE A 394 1.18 4.95 10.71
N SER A 395 0.67 3.91 10.04
CA SER A 395 0.67 3.83 8.59
C SER A 395 -0.26 4.86 7.95
N CYS A 396 -0.05 5.14 6.65
CA CYS A 396 -0.96 6.03 5.92
C CYS A 396 -2.41 5.54 5.96
N LEU A 397 -2.63 4.21 5.82
CA LEU A 397 -3.98 3.63 5.88
C LEU A 397 -4.62 3.85 7.25
N LYS A 398 -3.89 3.64 8.35
CA LYS A 398 -4.40 3.90 9.71
C LYS A 398 -4.79 5.37 9.88
N ILE A 399 -3.97 6.30 9.38
CA ILE A 399 -4.22 7.75 9.44
C ILE A 399 -5.41 8.17 8.55
N ILE A 400 -5.68 7.45 7.46
CA ILE A 400 -6.75 7.77 6.50
C ILE A 400 -8.11 7.18 6.93
N LEU A 401 -8.12 5.99 7.54
CA LEU A 401 -9.34 5.23 7.80
C LEU A 401 -9.81 5.32 9.26
N ASN A 402 -8.91 5.52 10.22
CA ASN A 402 -9.23 5.47 11.65
C ASN A 402 -9.15 6.87 12.28
N ASN A 403 -9.99 7.10 13.30
CA ASN A 403 -10.01 8.31 14.13
C ASN A 403 -10.00 9.62 13.31
N PRO A 404 -11.05 9.90 12.51
CA PRO A 404 -11.14 11.13 11.75
C PRO A 404 -11.05 12.37 12.67
N PRO A 405 -10.36 13.44 12.28
CA PRO A 405 -10.19 14.63 13.10
C PRO A 405 -11.51 15.40 13.25
N GLY A 406 -11.81 15.87 14.47
CA GLY A 406 -12.91 16.79 14.76
C GLY A 406 -12.49 18.26 14.76
N GLN A 407 -13.38 19.15 15.23
CA GLN A 407 -13.04 20.57 15.39
C GLN A 407 -11.96 20.76 16.46
N GLY A 408 -10.90 21.48 16.10
CA GLY A 408 -9.72 21.68 16.95
C GLY A 408 -8.71 20.53 16.92
N ASP A 409 -8.96 19.47 16.14
CA ASP A 409 -7.97 18.42 15.88
C ASP A 409 -7.16 18.72 14.62
N TYR A 410 -5.86 18.45 14.70
CA TYR A 410 -4.92 18.64 13.59
C TYR A 410 -4.31 17.32 13.09
N HIS A 411 -4.77 16.16 13.60
CA HIS A 411 -4.31 14.84 13.14
C HIS A 411 -5.04 14.39 11.86
N GLY A 412 -4.73 13.18 11.39
CA GLY A 412 -5.28 12.64 10.16
C GLY A 412 -4.47 13.01 8.91
N CYS A 413 -4.96 12.55 7.74
CA CYS A 413 -4.35 12.82 6.45
C CYS A 413 -4.96 14.08 5.82
N PRO A 414 -4.17 15.13 5.49
CA PRO A 414 -4.68 16.35 4.86
C PRO A 414 -5.39 16.08 3.54
N PHE A 415 -4.88 15.15 2.74
CA PHE A 415 -5.46 14.79 1.45
C PHE A 415 -6.83 14.11 1.57
N ARG A 416 -7.17 13.53 2.73
CA ARG A 416 -8.46 12.88 3.01
C ARG A 416 -9.42 13.76 3.80
N HIS A 417 -8.90 14.45 4.82
CA HIS A 417 -9.70 15.06 5.88
C HIS A 417 -9.76 16.60 5.80
N SER A 418 -8.86 17.26 5.08
CA SER A 418 -9.01 18.71 4.85
C SER A 418 -10.03 18.94 3.75
N ASP A 419 -10.82 20.01 3.87
CA ASP A 419 -11.67 20.44 2.77
C ASP A 419 -10.82 20.88 1.55
N PRO A 420 -11.35 20.78 0.32
CA PRO A 420 -10.57 21.04 -0.88
C PRO A 420 -9.98 22.46 -0.97
N GLU A 421 -10.69 23.48 -0.47
CA GLU A 421 -10.25 24.87 -0.58
C GLU A 421 -9.16 25.17 0.46
N LEU A 422 -9.32 24.71 1.70
CA LEU A 422 -8.27 24.78 2.72
C LEU A 422 -7.03 23.97 2.31
N LEU A 423 -7.22 22.79 1.70
CA LEU A 423 -6.11 21.99 1.20
C LEU A 423 -5.33 22.75 0.12
N LYS A 424 -6.04 23.41 -0.82
CA LYS A 424 -5.43 24.27 -1.83
C LYS A 424 -4.65 25.42 -1.20
N GLN A 425 -5.21 26.13 -0.22
CA GLN A 425 -4.51 27.19 0.51
C GLN A 425 -3.26 26.67 1.23
N LYS A 426 -3.35 25.51 1.90
CA LYS A 426 -2.20 24.86 2.54
C LYS A 426 -1.10 24.55 1.51
N LEU A 427 -1.45 23.98 0.36
CA LEU A 427 -0.48 23.63 -0.69
C LEU A 427 0.15 24.88 -1.33
N GLN A 428 -0.61 25.97 -1.48
CA GLN A 428 -0.06 27.27 -1.90
C GLN A 428 0.95 27.80 -0.90
N SER A 429 0.68 27.68 0.41
CA SER A 429 1.63 28.08 1.45
C SER A 429 2.93 27.25 1.42
N TYR A 430 2.86 26.03 0.89
CA TYR A 430 4.01 25.16 0.68
C TYR A 430 4.76 25.44 -0.62
N LYS A 431 4.40 26.51 -1.35
CA LYS A 431 5.00 26.96 -2.61
C LYS A 431 4.88 25.94 -3.75
N ILE A 432 3.81 25.14 -3.74
CA ILE A 432 3.47 24.25 -4.85
C ILE A 432 2.88 25.07 -6.00
N SER A 433 3.31 24.80 -7.23
CA SER A 433 2.82 25.50 -8.41
C SER A 433 1.30 25.26 -8.62
N PRO A 434 0.54 26.23 -9.17
CA PRO A 434 -0.90 26.05 -9.39
C PRO A 434 -1.26 24.80 -10.22
N GLY A 435 -0.45 24.48 -11.23
CA GLY A 435 -0.60 23.25 -12.02
C GLY A 435 -0.39 21.97 -11.20
N GLY A 436 0.63 21.96 -10.33
CA GLY A 436 0.87 20.85 -9.40
C GLY A 436 -0.25 20.67 -8.38
N ILE A 437 -0.82 21.77 -7.88
CA ILE A 437 -1.98 21.73 -6.99
C ILE A 437 -3.20 21.12 -7.69
N SER A 438 -3.47 21.49 -8.95
CA SER A 438 -4.57 20.89 -9.72
C SER A 438 -4.41 19.37 -9.83
N GLN A 439 -3.22 18.89 -10.19
CA GLN A 439 -2.94 17.46 -10.29
C GLN A 439 -3.15 16.73 -8.95
N ILE A 440 -2.68 17.31 -7.85
CA ILE A 440 -2.89 16.76 -6.50
C ILE A 440 -4.38 16.69 -6.16
N LEU A 441 -5.14 17.76 -6.44
CA LEU A 441 -6.58 17.80 -6.14
C LEU A 441 -7.37 16.81 -7.00
N ASP A 442 -6.97 16.57 -8.24
CA ASP A 442 -7.62 15.57 -9.10
C ASP A 442 -7.38 14.14 -8.57
N LEU A 443 -6.19 13.85 -8.06
CA LEU A 443 -5.92 12.58 -7.34
C LEU A 443 -6.76 12.44 -6.06
N VAL A 444 -6.95 13.54 -5.32
CA VAL A 444 -7.81 13.58 -4.12
C VAL A 444 -9.28 13.30 -4.47
N LYS A 445 -9.79 13.89 -5.56
CA LYS A 445 -11.15 13.60 -6.06
C LYS A 445 -11.32 12.12 -6.43
N GLY A 446 -10.28 11.51 -7.00
CA GLY A 446 -10.21 10.08 -7.28
C GLY A 446 -10.00 9.20 -6.04
N THR A 447 -9.97 9.76 -4.82
CA THR A 447 -9.68 9.06 -3.55
C THR A 447 -8.28 8.43 -3.46
N HIS A 448 -7.34 8.83 -4.33
CA HIS A 448 -5.97 8.33 -4.36
C HIS A 448 -5.04 9.15 -3.44
N TYR A 449 -5.37 9.20 -2.14
CA TYR A 449 -4.71 10.11 -1.18
C TYR A 449 -3.21 9.89 -1.01
N GLN A 450 -2.76 8.63 -1.06
CA GLN A 450 -1.33 8.29 -0.95
C GLN A 450 -0.57 8.70 -2.21
N VAL A 451 -1.18 8.52 -3.39
CA VAL A 451 -0.61 8.96 -4.67
C VAL A 451 -0.57 10.49 -4.74
N ALA A 452 -1.58 11.18 -4.21
CA ALA A 452 -1.55 12.63 -4.05
C ALA A 452 -0.36 13.10 -3.18
N CYS A 453 -0.05 12.34 -2.11
CA CYS A 453 1.13 12.59 -1.28
C CYS A 453 2.45 12.26 -2.00
N GLN A 454 2.49 11.25 -2.88
CA GLN A 454 3.64 11.00 -3.75
C GLN A 454 3.83 12.16 -4.74
N LYS A 455 2.74 12.67 -5.31
CA LYS A 455 2.82 13.82 -6.22
C LYS A 455 3.34 15.08 -5.53
N TYR A 456 2.90 15.30 -4.29
CA TYR A 456 3.48 16.33 -3.43
C TYR A 456 4.99 16.11 -3.23
N PHE A 457 5.41 14.87 -2.92
CA PHE A 457 6.83 14.53 -2.73
C PHE A 457 7.66 14.87 -3.98
N GLU A 458 7.22 14.42 -5.16
CA GLU A 458 7.86 14.67 -6.45
C GLU A 458 8.10 16.16 -6.69
N ILE A 459 7.06 16.98 -6.50
CA ILE A 459 7.14 18.43 -6.70
C ILE A 459 8.09 19.08 -5.69
N THR A 460 8.01 18.71 -4.40
CA THR A 460 8.85 19.34 -3.37
C THR A 460 10.33 18.94 -3.44
N HIS A 461 10.63 17.76 -4.00
CA HIS A 461 12.01 17.27 -4.16
C HIS A 461 12.55 17.47 -5.58
N ASN A 462 11.75 18.06 -6.47
CA ASN A 462 12.10 18.31 -7.87
C ASN A 462 12.58 17.03 -8.59
N VAL A 463 11.81 15.94 -8.43
CA VAL A 463 12.03 14.65 -9.09
C VAL A 463 10.80 14.28 -9.93
N ASP A 464 11.03 13.73 -11.12
CA ASP A 464 9.94 13.30 -12.01
C ASP A 464 9.24 12.03 -11.52
N ASP A 465 9.98 11.19 -10.78
CA ASP A 465 9.51 9.93 -10.22
C ASP A 465 10.16 9.71 -8.87
N CYS A 466 9.34 9.46 -7.84
CA CYS A 466 9.85 9.17 -6.50
C CYS A 466 10.49 7.78 -6.38
N GLY A 467 10.19 6.83 -7.28
CA GLY A 467 10.81 5.51 -7.33
C GLY A 467 10.35 4.54 -6.23
N PHE A 468 9.32 4.88 -5.45
CA PHE A 468 8.73 4.00 -4.44
C PHE A 468 7.21 4.21 -4.33
N SER A 469 6.50 3.20 -3.81
CA SER A 469 5.08 3.34 -3.47
C SER A 469 4.94 3.74 -2.00
N LEU A 470 4.54 5.00 -1.77
CA LEU A 470 4.35 5.54 -0.44
C LEU A 470 3.18 4.88 0.29
N ASN A 471 3.46 4.31 1.47
CA ASN A 471 2.43 3.76 2.34
C ASN A 471 2.58 4.13 3.83
N HIS A 472 3.63 4.89 4.19
CA HIS A 472 3.91 5.28 5.57
C HIS A 472 4.57 6.66 5.70
N PRO A 473 4.21 7.50 6.69
CA PRO A 473 4.86 8.80 6.92
C PRO A 473 6.37 8.71 7.16
N ASN A 474 6.85 7.75 7.97
CA ASN A 474 8.28 7.50 8.15
C ASN A 474 9.01 7.08 6.86
N GLN A 475 8.35 6.37 5.94
CA GLN A 475 8.92 6.09 4.61
C GLN A 475 9.17 7.39 3.85
N PHE A 476 8.16 8.28 3.79
CA PHE A 476 8.30 9.60 3.16
C PHE A 476 9.52 10.36 3.71
N PHE A 477 9.68 10.36 5.04
CA PHE A 477 10.80 11.03 5.69
C PHE A 477 12.15 10.45 5.28
N ILE A 478 12.30 9.13 5.33
CA ILE A 478 13.56 8.44 4.98
C ILE A 478 13.93 8.69 3.53
N GLU A 479 12.95 8.60 2.62
CA GLU A 479 13.17 8.84 1.19
C GLU A 479 13.52 10.31 0.91
N SER A 480 12.87 11.25 1.60
CA SER A 480 13.23 12.67 1.53
C SER A 480 14.67 12.90 1.97
N GLN A 481 15.06 12.33 3.11
CA GLN A 481 16.43 12.43 3.62
C GLN A 481 17.45 11.78 2.67
N ARG A 482 17.10 10.66 2.02
CA ARG A 482 17.95 10.02 1.02
C ARG A 482 18.22 10.95 -0.16
N ILE A 483 17.20 11.62 -0.69
CA ILE A 483 17.35 12.55 -1.81
C ILE A 483 18.18 13.78 -1.40
N LEU A 484 17.86 14.39 -0.26
CA LEU A 484 18.54 15.61 0.21
C LEU A 484 20.01 15.37 0.56
N ASN A 485 20.38 14.15 0.97
CA ASN A 485 21.76 13.78 1.32
C ASN A 485 22.55 13.17 0.12
N GLY A 486 22.01 13.24 -1.10
CA GLY A 486 22.69 12.77 -2.31
C GLY A 486 22.83 11.24 -2.39
N GLY A 487 21.89 10.48 -1.83
CA GLY A 487 21.82 9.02 -1.96
C GLY A 487 22.71 8.22 -1.01
N LYS A 488 23.43 8.86 -0.07
CA LYS A 488 24.17 8.13 0.98
C LYS A 488 23.21 7.65 2.06
N ASP A 489 23.16 6.34 2.29
CA ASP A 489 22.52 5.77 3.47
C ASP A 489 23.16 6.37 4.74
N MET A 490 22.33 6.71 5.74
CA MET A 490 22.83 7.18 7.02
C MET A 490 23.79 6.13 7.61
N LYS A 491 25.03 6.54 7.92
CA LYS A 491 26.06 5.66 8.48
C LYS A 491 25.51 4.95 9.73
N LYS A 492 25.35 3.63 9.66
CA LYS A 492 25.16 2.77 10.83
C LYS A 492 26.51 2.66 11.55
N GLU A 493 26.65 3.28 12.72
CA GLU A 493 27.77 2.95 13.61
C GLU A 493 27.49 1.62 14.32
N PRO A 494 28.47 0.71 14.41
CA PRO A 494 28.33 -0.52 15.19
C PRO A 494 28.34 -0.18 16.68
N ILE A 495 27.23 -0.45 17.38
CA ILE A 495 27.14 -0.33 18.84
C ILE A 495 27.67 -1.62 19.47
N GLN A 496 28.65 -1.50 20.36
CA GLN A 496 29.11 -2.59 21.23
C GLN A 496 27.98 -2.97 22.21
N PRO A 497 27.76 -4.26 22.47
CA PRO A 497 26.71 -4.70 23.39
C PRO A 497 27.03 -4.28 24.83
N GLU A 498 26.16 -3.47 25.43
CA GLU A 498 26.17 -3.23 26.88
C GLU A 498 25.85 -4.52 27.64
N THR A 499 26.66 -4.80 28.64
CA THR A 499 26.62 -5.99 29.50
C THR A 499 25.31 -6.05 30.31
N PRO A 500 24.58 -7.18 30.31
CA PRO A 500 23.38 -7.31 31.15
C PRO A 500 23.78 -7.52 32.62
N GLN A 501 23.25 -6.68 33.52
CA GLN A 501 23.28 -6.98 34.96
C GLN A 501 22.34 -8.16 35.30
N PRO A 502 22.70 -9.00 36.29
CA PRO A 502 22.03 -10.27 36.56
C PRO A 502 20.68 -10.08 37.28
N LYS A 503 19.64 -10.77 36.81
CA LYS A 503 18.38 -10.99 37.56
C LYS A 503 18.43 -12.31 38.32
N PRO A 504 17.83 -12.41 39.51
CA PRO A 504 17.72 -13.66 40.25
C PRO A 504 16.69 -14.61 39.62
N SER A 505 16.99 -15.89 39.79
CA SER A 505 16.34 -17.08 39.24
C SER A 505 14.91 -17.32 39.74
N VAL A 506 13.94 -17.53 38.83
CA VAL A 506 12.73 -18.36 39.06
C VAL A 506 12.36 -19.10 37.76
N GLN A 507 11.80 -20.29 37.96
CA GLN A 507 11.70 -21.46 37.08
C GLN A 507 10.88 -21.31 35.78
N LYS A 508 11.24 -22.18 34.84
CA LYS A 508 10.64 -22.41 33.51
C LYS A 508 9.21 -22.97 33.60
N THR A 509 8.30 -22.39 32.83
CA THR A 509 7.21 -23.11 32.15
C THR A 509 7.17 -22.71 30.68
N LYS A 510 6.98 -23.72 29.83
CA LYS A 510 6.90 -23.66 28.37
C LYS A 510 5.55 -23.05 27.98
N ASP A 511 5.56 -22.15 27.00
CA ASP A 511 4.66 -22.12 25.83
C ASP A 511 4.94 -20.87 24.99
N ALA A 512 5.35 -21.08 23.74
CA ALA A 512 5.61 -20.02 22.77
C ALA A 512 5.22 -20.49 21.37
N SER A 513 3.94 -20.34 21.04
CA SER A 513 3.44 -20.31 19.65
C SER A 513 2.02 -19.70 19.60
N SER A 514 1.91 -18.38 19.78
CA SER A 514 0.65 -17.65 19.47
C SER A 514 0.80 -16.12 19.32
N ALA A 515 2.00 -15.55 19.43
CA ALA A 515 2.14 -14.11 19.73
C ALA A 515 2.00 -13.13 18.54
N LEU A 516 1.86 -13.57 17.28
CA LEU A 516 1.82 -12.63 16.14
C LEU A 516 0.41 -12.23 15.68
N ALA A 517 -0.61 -13.05 15.91
CA ALA A 517 -1.99 -12.75 15.48
C ALA A 517 -2.79 -11.96 16.54
N SER A 518 -2.46 -12.13 17.83
CA SER A 518 -3.19 -11.49 18.93
C SER A 518 -2.84 -10.01 19.14
N LEU A 519 -1.79 -9.49 18.50
CA LEU A 519 -1.34 -8.10 18.68
C LEU A 519 -2.20 -7.07 17.96
N ASN A 520 -3.01 -7.47 16.95
CA ASN A 520 -3.86 -6.54 16.21
C ASN A 520 -5.33 -6.53 16.67
N SER A 521 -5.88 -7.65 17.18
CA SER A 521 -7.26 -7.68 17.69
C SER A 521 -7.39 -7.09 19.10
N SER A 522 -6.33 -7.14 19.90
CA SER A 522 -6.33 -6.63 21.28
C SER A 522 -6.19 -5.09 21.36
N GLN A 523 -6.00 -4.40 20.23
CA GLN A 523 -5.75 -2.96 20.19
C GLN A 523 -7.03 -2.10 20.21
N GLU A 524 -8.21 -2.69 19.97
CA GLU A 524 -9.46 -1.92 19.91
C GLU A 524 -10.17 -1.80 21.26
N MET A 525 -9.98 -2.75 22.19
CA MET A 525 -10.73 -2.80 23.47
C MET A 525 -10.10 -2.03 24.65
N ASP A 526 -8.79 -1.72 24.62
CA ASP A 526 -8.11 -1.03 25.74
C ASP A 526 -8.17 0.52 25.64
N MET A 527 -8.95 1.06 24.69
CA MET A 527 -9.02 2.50 24.39
C MET A 527 -10.09 3.28 25.18
N GLU A 528 -11.11 2.61 25.74
CA GLU A 528 -12.22 3.27 26.47
C GLU A 528 -11.96 3.43 27.98
N GLY A 529 -11.04 2.66 28.58
CA GLY A 529 -10.89 2.56 30.05
C GLY A 529 -10.07 3.66 30.74
N LEU A 530 -9.68 4.73 30.03
CA LEU A 530 -8.82 5.80 30.59
C LEU A 530 -9.45 7.20 30.54
N GLU A 531 -10.66 7.33 29.97
CA GLU A 531 -11.41 8.59 29.94
C GLU A 531 -11.95 8.98 31.33
N ASP A 532 -12.19 7.98 32.20
CA ASP A 532 -12.77 8.18 33.54
C ASP A 532 -11.78 8.69 34.60
N TYR A 533 -10.47 8.80 34.30
CA TYR A 533 -9.48 9.23 35.28
C TYR A 533 -8.96 10.66 35.08
N PHE A 534 -9.28 11.31 33.96
CA PHE A 534 -8.71 12.61 33.60
C PHE A 534 -9.70 13.59 32.97
N SER A 535 -11.00 13.35 33.11
CA SER A 535 -12.04 14.35 32.85
C SER A 535 -12.27 15.16 34.13
N ASP A 536 -11.40 16.13 34.38
CA ASP A 536 -11.64 17.36 35.17
C ASP A 536 -10.59 18.42 34.84
#